data_AF-A0A968XRH9-F1
#
_entry.id   AF-A0A968XRH9-F1
#
_cell.length_a   1.000
_cell.length_b   1.000
_cell.length_c   1.000
_cell.angle_alpha   90.00
_cell.angle_beta   90.00
_cell.angle_gamma   90.00
#
_symmetry.space_group_name_H-M   'P 1'
#
loop_
_entity.id
_entity.type
_entity.pdbx_description
1 polymer ?
#
loop_
_entity_poly.entity_id
_entity_poly.type
_entity_poly.pdbx_seq_one_letter_code
_entity_poly.pdbx_strand_id
1 'polypeptide(L)'
;MKNLIFFSLVLGGVLRADAGLVFGGFDSSRGGATSLESGLLLTDFRTHITGTFEGSSFTSSGSLTASYLSAVDVLVLGVAVDGMTAISPLTMSEQSELLVFVQGGGALLVFADNNIQFETVSDSILGPFGLDSTGAIFGSGTSTIVDASHPVASGPFGSVTSFSHSSFPGWFSSLGANAVEVGRLDQSSSPSLAAIPRGAFGGQWWGGVLQRLFADQW
;
A
#
# COMPACT_ATOMS: atom_id res chain seq x y z
N MET A 1 14.02 4.55 18.18
CA MET A 1 13.71 3.14 17.86
C MET A 1 13.07 3.12 16.50
N LYS A 2 13.66 2.38 15.55
CA LYS A 2 13.20 2.27 14.17
C LYS A 2 11.93 1.42 14.15
N ASN A 3 10.77 2.05 14.06
CA ASN A 3 9.50 1.33 13.92
C ASN A 3 9.21 1.15 12.43
N LEU A 4 9.95 0.23 11.80
CA LEU A 4 9.54 -0.34 10.52
C LEU A 4 8.45 -1.37 10.84
N ILE A 5 7.25 -1.15 10.32
CA ILE A 5 6.12 -2.06 10.54
C ILE A 5 6.27 -3.25 9.61
N PHE A 6 6.32 -4.44 10.20
CA PHE A 6 6.30 -5.72 9.49
C PHE A 6 4.92 -5.91 8.88
N PHE A 7 4.82 -6.02 7.56
CA PHE A 7 3.60 -6.44 6.90
C PHE A 7 3.69 -7.92 6.55
N SER A 8 2.64 -8.67 6.90
CA SER A 8 2.43 -10.01 6.38
C SER A 8 1.91 -9.89 4.95
N LEU A 9 2.80 -10.00 3.97
CA LEU A 9 2.43 -10.15 2.57
C LEU A 9 2.06 -11.63 2.35
N VAL A 10 0.76 -11.95 2.33
CA VAL A 10 0.30 -13.29 1.96
C VAL A 10 0.07 -13.34 0.45
N LEU A 11 1.05 -13.88 -0.27
CA LEU A 11 0.99 -14.24 -1.69
C LEU A 11 0.41 -15.66 -1.83
N GLY A 12 -0.91 -15.79 -1.78
CA GLY A 12 -1.60 -17.07 -1.74
C GLY A 12 -1.93 -17.71 -3.10
N GLY A 13 -0.99 -17.93 -4.02
CA GLY A 13 -1.29 -18.69 -5.24
C GLY A 13 -0.10 -18.82 -6.18
N VAL A 14 0.41 -20.05 -6.32
CA VAL A 14 1.60 -20.43 -7.09
C VAL A 14 2.65 -19.31 -7.12
N LEU A 15 3.22 -19.00 -5.95
CA LEU A 15 4.63 -18.64 -5.98
C LEU A 15 5.30 -19.82 -6.68
N ARG A 16 5.85 -19.59 -7.87
CA ARG A 16 6.97 -20.42 -8.29
C ARG A 16 7.95 -20.28 -7.15
N ALA A 17 8.04 -21.30 -6.30
CA ALA A 17 8.94 -21.31 -5.16
C ALA A 17 10.42 -21.14 -5.58
N ASP A 18 10.70 -21.09 -6.89
CA ASP A 18 12.01 -20.89 -7.53
C ASP A 18 12.15 -19.57 -8.33
N ALA A 19 11.15 -18.69 -8.41
CA ALA A 19 11.27 -17.43 -9.16
C ALA A 19 10.89 -16.23 -8.28
N GLY A 20 11.85 -15.33 -8.07
CA GLY A 20 11.63 -14.12 -7.28
C GLY A 20 10.60 -13.18 -7.89
N LEU A 21 9.93 -12.41 -7.03
CA LEU A 21 8.87 -11.48 -7.42
C LEU A 21 9.44 -10.16 -7.95
N VAL A 22 8.76 -9.57 -8.92
CA VAL A 22 9.03 -8.21 -9.39
C VAL A 22 8.12 -7.22 -8.67
N PHE A 23 8.72 -6.39 -7.82
CA PHE A 23 8.06 -5.30 -7.14
C PHE A 23 8.15 -4.01 -7.96
N GLY A 24 7.02 -3.40 -8.28
CA GLY A 24 6.92 -2.16 -9.05
C GLY A 24 6.49 -0.97 -8.19
N GLY A 25 6.96 0.23 -8.51
CA GLY A 25 6.47 1.47 -7.93
C GLY A 25 6.76 2.68 -8.81
N PHE A 26 6.63 3.88 -8.25
CA PHE A 26 7.06 5.09 -8.94
C PHE A 26 8.58 5.27 -8.89
N ASP A 27 9.14 5.82 -9.98
CA ASP A 27 10.57 6.17 -10.07
C ASP A 27 10.91 7.41 -9.25
N SER A 28 12.19 7.80 -9.21
CA SER A 28 12.62 8.99 -8.46
C SER A 28 12.12 10.31 -9.04
N SER A 29 11.70 10.35 -10.30
CA SER A 29 11.16 11.57 -10.92
C SER A 29 9.75 11.88 -10.41
N ARG A 30 8.96 10.84 -10.14
CA ARG A 30 7.59 10.98 -9.61
C ARG A 30 7.50 10.74 -8.11
N GLY A 31 8.15 9.70 -7.59
CA GLY A 31 8.11 9.29 -6.19
C GLY A 31 9.22 9.87 -5.32
N GLY A 32 10.22 10.55 -5.90
CA GLY A 32 11.30 11.20 -5.13
C GLY A 32 11.97 10.28 -4.11
N ALA A 33 11.96 10.67 -2.83
CA ALA A 33 12.57 9.92 -1.73
C ALA A 33 11.81 8.63 -1.36
N THR A 34 10.57 8.49 -1.84
CA THR A 34 9.69 7.33 -1.63
C THR A 34 9.64 6.40 -2.83
N SER A 35 10.43 6.68 -3.88
CA SER A 35 10.51 5.81 -5.05
C SER A 35 10.91 4.40 -4.65
N LEU A 36 10.28 3.40 -5.26
CA LEU A 36 10.43 2.02 -4.80
C LEU A 36 11.82 1.48 -5.08
N GLU A 37 12.38 1.77 -6.25
CA GLU A 37 13.67 1.21 -6.69
C GLU A 37 14.86 1.89 -6.02
N SER A 38 14.81 3.22 -5.83
CA SER A 38 15.97 4.03 -5.42
C SER A 38 15.75 4.96 -4.24
N GLY A 39 14.51 5.12 -3.77
CA GLY A 39 14.13 6.09 -2.75
C GLY A 39 14.74 5.74 -1.41
N LEU A 40 15.35 6.72 -0.76
CA LEU A 40 16.09 6.52 0.50
C LEU A 40 15.17 6.04 1.64
N LEU A 41 13.90 6.46 1.64
CA LEU A 41 12.93 6.11 2.68
C LEU A 41 12.45 4.65 2.61
N LEU A 42 12.68 3.96 1.50
CA LEU A 42 12.28 2.55 1.31
C LEU A 42 13.47 1.58 1.32
N THR A 43 14.65 2.02 1.77
CA THR A 43 15.84 1.17 1.84
C THR A 43 15.61 -0.06 2.73
N ASP A 44 15.13 0.14 3.96
CA ASP A 44 14.90 -0.96 4.90
C ASP A 44 13.78 -1.90 4.40
N PHE A 45 12.75 -1.37 3.71
CA PHE A 45 11.71 -2.16 3.06
C PHE A 45 12.31 -3.09 2.00
N ARG A 46 13.13 -2.53 1.08
CA ARG A 46 13.78 -3.32 0.02
C ARG A 46 14.66 -4.41 0.61
N THR A 47 15.47 -4.09 1.62
CA THR A 47 16.35 -5.07 2.30
C THR A 47 15.57 -6.21 2.94
N HIS A 48 14.42 -5.93 3.57
CA HIS A 48 13.59 -6.99 4.15
C HIS A 48 12.96 -7.88 3.09
N ILE A 49 12.47 -7.29 2.00
CA ILE A 49 11.87 -8.04 0.89
C ILE A 49 12.91 -8.95 0.25
N THR A 50 14.09 -8.46 -0.13
CA THR A 50 15.13 -9.30 -0.76
C THR A 50 15.76 -10.29 0.20
N GLY A 51 15.80 -9.97 1.50
CA GLY A 51 16.23 -10.90 2.55
C GLY A 51 15.25 -12.05 2.78
N THR A 52 13.97 -11.89 2.41
CA THR A 52 12.95 -12.94 2.62
C THR A 52 12.54 -13.66 1.34
N PHE A 53 12.35 -12.91 0.27
CA PHE A 53 11.96 -13.42 -1.04
C PHE A 53 13.19 -13.44 -1.93
N GLU A 54 13.92 -14.56 -1.89
CA GLU A 54 15.12 -14.72 -2.69
C GLU A 54 14.81 -14.55 -4.19
N GLY A 55 15.69 -13.83 -4.89
CA GLY A 55 15.54 -13.50 -6.30
C GLY A 55 14.55 -12.36 -6.60
N SER A 56 13.89 -11.78 -5.59
CA SER A 56 13.03 -10.62 -5.82
C SER A 56 13.81 -9.43 -6.35
N SER A 57 13.16 -8.65 -7.20
CA SER A 57 13.73 -7.46 -7.84
C SER A 57 12.77 -6.28 -7.72
N PHE A 58 13.29 -5.08 -7.94
CA PHE A 58 12.51 -3.85 -7.95
C PHE A 58 12.62 -3.19 -9.32
N THR A 59 11.52 -2.63 -9.78
CA THR A 59 11.43 -1.81 -10.98
C THR A 59 10.61 -0.57 -10.68
N SER A 60 10.81 0.47 -11.48
CA SER A 60 10.08 1.72 -11.31
C SER A 60 9.74 2.37 -12.65
N SER A 61 8.69 3.20 -12.64
CA SER A 61 8.25 3.96 -13.80
C SER A 61 7.71 5.33 -13.36
N GLY A 62 7.77 6.33 -14.24
CA GLY A 62 7.12 7.62 -14.04
C GLY A 62 5.60 7.55 -14.22
N SER A 63 5.08 6.50 -14.86
CA SER A 63 3.65 6.31 -15.10
C SER A 63 3.20 4.85 -15.07
N LEU A 64 1.93 4.64 -14.74
CA LEU A 64 1.30 3.31 -14.69
C LEU A 64 0.70 2.96 -16.05
N THR A 65 1.51 2.36 -16.94
CA THR A 65 1.05 1.88 -18.25
C THR A 65 0.81 0.38 -18.23
N ALA A 66 -0.05 -0.12 -19.14
CA ALA A 66 -0.26 -1.56 -19.34
C ALA A 66 1.06 -2.34 -19.51
N SER A 67 1.98 -1.79 -20.31
CA SER A 67 3.28 -2.44 -20.57
C SER A 67 4.13 -2.56 -19.32
N TYR A 68 4.16 -1.51 -18.49
CA TYR A 68 4.88 -1.53 -17.22
C TYR A 68 4.24 -2.51 -16.23
N LEU A 69 2.92 -2.43 -16.04
CA LEU A 69 2.19 -3.26 -15.08
C LEU A 69 2.20 -4.75 -15.44
N SER A 70 2.31 -5.09 -16.73
CA SER A 70 2.45 -6.48 -17.18
C SER A 70 3.77 -7.16 -16.77
N ALA A 71 4.76 -6.36 -16.37
CA ALA A 71 6.07 -6.83 -15.91
C ALA A 71 6.20 -6.85 -14.38
N VAL A 72 5.14 -6.49 -13.64
CA VAL A 72 5.14 -6.35 -12.17
C VAL A 72 4.22 -7.41 -11.56
N ASP A 73 4.65 -8.03 -10.47
CA ASP A 73 3.82 -8.94 -9.68
C ASP A 73 3.11 -8.20 -8.54
N VAL A 74 3.85 -7.32 -7.87
CA VAL A 74 3.39 -6.54 -6.72
C VAL A 74 3.67 -5.06 -6.94
N LEU A 75 2.63 -4.24 -7.00
CA LEU A 75 2.75 -2.79 -7.10
C LEU A 75 2.67 -2.16 -5.70
N VAL A 76 3.63 -1.31 -5.37
CA VAL A 76 3.69 -0.55 -4.11
C VAL A 76 3.62 0.94 -4.44
N LEU A 77 2.53 1.59 -4.02
CA LEU A 77 2.28 3.01 -4.28
C LEU A 77 2.22 3.81 -2.98
N GLY A 78 3.04 4.85 -2.90
CA GLY A 78 2.90 5.92 -1.91
C GLY A 78 2.40 7.20 -2.58
N VAL A 79 1.80 8.08 -1.79
CA VAL A 79 1.21 9.34 -2.28
C VAL A 79 2.16 10.53 -2.23
N ALA A 80 3.38 10.36 -1.72
CA ALA A 80 4.29 11.47 -1.45
C ALA A 80 5.63 11.32 -2.16
N VAL A 81 6.21 12.44 -2.57
CA VAL A 81 7.61 12.58 -3.01
C VAL A 81 8.55 12.56 -1.79
N ASP A 82 8.10 13.18 -0.69
CA ASP A 82 8.76 13.28 0.62
C ASP A 82 7.71 13.53 1.72
N GLY A 83 8.10 13.86 2.95
CA GLY A 83 7.16 14.07 4.06
C GLY A 83 6.20 15.26 3.91
N MET A 84 6.41 16.17 2.94
CA MET A 84 5.66 17.41 2.80
C MET A 84 5.07 17.62 1.40
N THR A 85 5.48 16.81 0.42
CA THR A 85 5.15 17.00 -0.99
C THR A 85 4.44 15.77 -1.55
N ALA A 86 3.24 15.96 -2.09
CA ALA A 86 2.49 14.92 -2.80
C ALA A 86 3.09 14.63 -4.19
N ILE A 87 2.95 13.39 -4.67
CA ILE A 87 3.17 13.09 -6.09
C ILE A 87 2.05 13.70 -6.94
N SER A 88 2.26 13.83 -8.24
CA SER A 88 1.18 14.16 -9.17
C SER A 88 0.08 13.09 -9.14
N PRO A 89 -1.21 13.47 -8.99
CA PRO A 89 -2.34 12.53 -9.02
C PRO A 89 -2.32 11.63 -10.25
N LEU A 90 -2.85 10.41 -10.11
CA LEU A 90 -3.01 9.49 -11.23
C LEU A 90 -3.96 10.10 -12.27
N THR A 91 -3.57 10.03 -13.54
CA THR A 91 -4.49 10.34 -14.64
C THR A 91 -5.60 9.28 -14.73
N MET A 92 -6.71 9.58 -15.40
CA MET A 92 -7.78 8.59 -15.63
C MET A 92 -7.28 7.32 -16.36
N SER A 93 -6.29 7.47 -17.25
CA SER A 93 -5.67 6.33 -17.94
C SER A 93 -4.93 5.44 -16.94
N GLU A 94 -4.10 6.03 -16.07
CA GLU A 94 -3.36 5.28 -15.04
C GLU A 94 -4.28 4.61 -14.03
N GLN A 95 -5.37 5.28 -13.66
CA GLN A 95 -6.41 4.71 -12.80
C GLN A 95 -7.06 3.47 -13.44
N SER A 96 -7.34 3.54 -14.74
CA SER A 96 -7.91 2.42 -15.48
C SER A 96 -6.92 1.25 -15.57
N GLU A 97 -5.65 1.53 -15.86
CA GLU A 97 -4.60 0.51 -15.91
C GLU A 97 -4.32 -0.12 -14.54
N LEU A 98 -4.37 0.67 -13.47
CA LEU A 98 -4.24 0.17 -12.10
C LEU A 98 -5.38 -0.79 -11.75
N LEU A 99 -6.62 -0.45 -12.11
CA LEU A 99 -7.77 -1.33 -11.92
C LEU A 99 -7.63 -2.62 -12.74
N VAL A 100 -7.22 -2.52 -14.01
CA VAL A 100 -6.99 -3.69 -14.88
C VAL A 100 -5.89 -4.59 -14.34
N PHE A 101 -4.79 -4.02 -13.84
CA PHE A 101 -3.71 -4.78 -13.18
C PHE A 101 -4.22 -5.59 -11.99
N VAL A 102 -4.99 -4.95 -11.11
CA VAL A 102 -5.60 -5.62 -9.95
C VAL A 102 -6.61 -6.69 -10.39
N GLN A 103 -7.48 -6.40 -11.36
CA GLN A 103 -8.43 -7.36 -11.92
C GLN A 103 -7.73 -8.55 -12.61
N GLY A 104 -6.56 -8.31 -13.21
CA GLY A 104 -5.69 -9.30 -13.84
C GLY A 104 -4.92 -10.19 -12.85
N GLY A 105 -5.04 -9.94 -11.54
CA GLY A 105 -4.41 -10.74 -10.49
C GLY A 105 -3.13 -10.15 -9.91
N GLY A 106 -2.74 -8.94 -10.32
CA GLY A 106 -1.64 -8.20 -9.72
C GLY A 106 -1.94 -7.79 -8.28
N ALA A 107 -0.92 -7.87 -7.41
CA ALA A 107 -1.06 -7.45 -6.02
C ALA A 107 -0.77 -5.96 -5.87
N LEU A 108 -1.62 -5.24 -5.15
CA LEU A 108 -1.47 -3.82 -4.87
C LEU A 108 -1.31 -3.58 -3.37
N LEU A 109 -0.32 -2.77 -3.01
CA LEU A 109 -0.10 -2.17 -1.70
C LEU A 109 -0.12 -0.65 -1.84
N VAL A 110 -1.00 0.02 -1.09
CA VAL A 110 -1.10 1.49 -1.11
C VAL A 110 -0.73 2.04 0.26
N PHE A 111 -0.02 3.16 0.28
CA PHE A 111 0.17 4.00 1.46
C PHE A 111 -0.51 5.34 1.20
N ALA A 112 -1.79 5.41 1.55
CA ALA A 112 -2.59 6.62 1.42
C ALA A 112 -2.36 7.59 2.59
N ASP A 113 -2.55 8.87 2.33
CA ASP A 113 -2.55 9.98 3.28
C ASP A 113 -3.71 10.93 2.96
N ASN A 114 -4.17 11.71 3.91
CA ASN A 114 -5.38 12.50 3.81
C ASN A 114 -5.27 13.85 4.52
N ASN A 115 -4.04 14.27 4.83
CA ASN A 115 -3.77 15.68 5.03
C ASN A 115 -4.11 16.45 3.73
N ILE A 116 -4.48 17.73 3.86
CA ILE A 116 -5.01 18.58 2.78
C ILE A 116 -4.13 18.61 1.51
N GLN A 117 -2.83 18.33 1.64
CA GLN A 117 -1.89 18.29 0.54
C GLN A 117 -1.90 16.96 -0.24
N PHE A 118 -2.41 15.88 0.35
CA PHE A 118 -2.35 14.51 -0.18
C PHE A 118 -3.72 13.93 -0.55
N GLU A 119 -4.82 14.57 -0.14
CA GLU A 119 -6.18 14.09 -0.40
C GLU A 119 -6.41 13.78 -1.90
N THR A 120 -6.17 14.75 -2.79
CA THR A 120 -6.41 14.57 -4.23
C THR A 120 -5.61 13.42 -4.84
N VAL A 121 -4.37 13.19 -4.38
CA VAL A 121 -3.56 12.09 -4.89
C VAL A 121 -4.01 10.75 -4.31
N SER A 122 -4.37 10.69 -3.02
CA SER A 122 -4.95 9.49 -2.41
C SER A 122 -6.23 9.09 -3.11
N ASP A 123 -7.13 10.03 -3.38
CA ASP A 123 -8.38 9.78 -4.09
C ASP A 123 -8.13 9.24 -5.49
N SER A 124 -7.09 9.75 -6.18
CA SER A 124 -6.72 9.25 -7.49
C SER A 124 -6.21 7.80 -7.48
N ILE A 125 -5.69 7.30 -6.36
CA ILE A 125 -5.21 5.91 -6.22
C ILE A 125 -6.30 5.00 -5.65
N LEU A 126 -7.09 5.47 -4.68
CA LEU A 126 -8.11 4.72 -3.95
C LEU A 126 -9.45 4.67 -4.69
N GLY A 127 -9.80 5.74 -5.40
CA GLY A 127 -11.06 5.92 -6.11
C GLY A 127 -11.43 4.78 -7.07
N PRO A 128 -10.48 4.22 -7.87
CA PRO A 128 -10.76 3.06 -8.73
C PRO A 128 -11.30 1.83 -7.99
N PHE A 129 -11.06 1.74 -6.68
CA PHE A 129 -11.50 0.64 -5.82
C PHE A 129 -12.70 1.01 -4.94
N GLY A 130 -13.18 2.26 -5.01
CA GLY A 130 -14.29 2.79 -4.21
C GLY A 130 -13.93 3.12 -2.76
N LEU A 131 -12.64 3.24 -2.45
CA LEU A 131 -12.15 3.64 -1.14
C LEU A 131 -11.98 5.15 -1.08
N ASP A 132 -12.17 5.70 0.11
CA ASP A 132 -12.02 7.12 0.39
C ASP A 132 -11.35 7.32 1.74
N SER A 133 -10.31 8.17 1.76
CA SER A 133 -9.51 8.45 2.96
C SER A 133 -9.79 9.85 3.47
N THR A 134 -10.03 10.01 4.78
CA THR A 134 -10.40 11.30 5.37
C THR A 134 -9.89 11.52 6.79
N GLY A 135 -9.82 12.80 7.17
CA GLY A 135 -9.53 13.25 8.51
C GLY A 135 -8.05 13.13 8.89
N ALA A 136 -7.60 13.97 9.80
CA ALA A 136 -6.24 13.93 10.32
C ALA A 136 -6.27 14.23 11.82
N ILE A 137 -5.70 13.34 12.64
CA ILE A 137 -5.55 13.55 14.08
C ILE A 137 -4.16 14.11 14.34
N PHE A 138 -4.03 15.18 15.12
CA PHE A 138 -2.70 15.66 15.52
C PHE A 138 -2.06 14.73 16.55
N GLY A 139 -0.80 14.36 16.33
CA GLY A 139 0.00 13.50 17.20
C GLY A 139 0.11 12.05 16.69
N SER A 140 0.93 11.26 17.37
CA SER A 140 1.06 9.82 17.06
C SER A 140 -0.22 9.07 17.40
N GLY A 141 -0.50 8.02 16.63
CA GLY A 141 -1.65 7.13 16.85
C GLY A 141 -1.24 5.66 16.84
N THR A 142 -2.16 4.80 17.23
CA THR A 142 -2.02 3.34 17.06
C THR A 142 -3.29 2.83 16.41
N SER A 143 -3.11 1.90 15.48
CA SER A 143 -4.21 1.10 14.97
C SER A 143 -4.12 -0.32 15.49
N THR A 144 -5.23 -0.79 16.02
CA THR A 144 -5.41 -2.17 16.45
C THR A 144 -5.97 -3.00 15.30
N ILE A 145 -5.45 -4.22 15.12
CA ILE A 145 -6.00 -5.18 14.17
C ILE A 145 -7.32 -5.72 14.72
N VAL A 146 -8.38 -5.59 13.92
CA VAL A 146 -9.74 -6.03 14.27
C VAL A 146 -10.15 -7.33 13.59
N ASP A 147 -9.48 -7.69 12.49
CA ASP A 147 -9.58 -9.02 11.87
C ASP A 147 -8.21 -9.71 11.90
N ALA A 148 -7.87 -10.31 13.04
CA ALA A 148 -6.61 -11.02 13.24
C ALA A 148 -6.49 -12.31 12.41
N SER A 149 -7.61 -12.83 11.88
CA SER A 149 -7.61 -14.00 11.01
C SER A 149 -7.29 -13.65 9.56
N HIS A 150 -7.36 -12.36 9.20
CA HIS A 150 -7.09 -11.89 7.85
C HIS A 150 -5.62 -12.16 7.47
N PRO A 151 -5.32 -12.65 6.25
CA PRO A 151 -3.95 -12.92 5.81
C PRO A 151 -2.98 -11.72 5.91
N VAL A 152 -3.51 -10.49 5.75
CA VAL A 152 -2.73 -9.24 5.95
C VAL A 152 -2.28 -9.05 7.40
N ALA A 153 -3.05 -9.53 8.37
CA ALA A 153 -2.74 -9.46 9.79
C ALA A 153 -1.99 -10.70 10.29
N SER A 154 -2.13 -11.86 9.64
CA SER A 154 -1.48 -13.09 10.06
C SER A 154 -1.04 -13.93 8.86
N GLY A 155 0.26 -14.16 8.76
CA GLY A 155 0.83 -14.98 7.69
C GLY A 155 2.24 -15.47 7.99
N PRO A 156 3.04 -15.80 6.95
CA PRO A 156 4.34 -16.46 7.11
C PRO A 156 5.34 -15.67 7.97
N PHE A 157 5.13 -14.37 8.12
CA PHE A 157 5.96 -13.45 8.89
C PHE A 157 5.51 -13.27 10.34
N GLY A 158 4.51 -14.05 10.76
CA GLY A 158 3.85 -13.94 12.06
C GLY A 158 2.55 -13.15 11.99
N SER A 159 2.07 -12.80 13.18
CA SER A 159 0.82 -12.07 13.35
C SER A 159 1.11 -10.65 13.86
N VAL A 160 0.45 -9.68 13.26
CA VAL A 160 0.43 -8.28 13.67
C VAL A 160 -0.84 -8.06 14.49
N THR A 161 -0.72 -7.49 15.68
CA THR A 161 -1.86 -7.16 16.54
C THR A 161 -2.18 -5.67 16.54
N SER A 162 -1.18 -4.84 16.23
CA SER A 162 -1.32 -3.40 16.08
C SER A 162 -0.15 -2.82 15.31
N PHE A 163 -0.32 -1.59 14.84
CA PHE A 163 0.74 -0.83 14.21
C PHE A 163 0.66 0.65 14.62
N SER A 164 1.82 1.25 14.84
CA SER A 164 1.90 2.65 15.22
C SER A 164 1.86 3.55 14.00
N HIS A 165 1.39 4.76 14.23
CA HIS A 165 1.50 5.80 13.25
C HIS A 165 2.13 7.06 13.80
N SER A 166 2.76 7.81 12.92
CA SER A 166 3.33 9.13 13.17
C SER A 166 2.27 10.23 13.23
N SER A 167 2.68 11.42 13.63
CA SER A 167 2.05 12.74 13.80
C SER A 167 0.65 13.10 13.24
N PHE A 168 0.14 12.46 12.19
CA PHE A 168 -1.13 12.84 11.54
C PHE A 168 -2.08 11.68 11.12
N PRO A 169 -2.56 10.79 12.02
CA PRO A 169 -3.43 9.67 11.67
C PRO A 169 -4.66 10.04 10.88
N GLY A 170 -4.74 9.44 9.70
CA GLY A 170 -5.93 9.36 8.88
C GLY A 170 -6.69 8.05 9.03
N TRP A 171 -7.90 8.01 8.49
CA TRP A 171 -8.76 6.82 8.42
C TRP A 171 -9.57 6.82 7.12
N PHE A 172 -10.27 5.72 6.82
CA PHE A 172 -11.16 5.60 5.68
C PHE A 172 -12.56 6.05 6.07
N SER A 173 -13.13 7.00 5.32
CA SER A 173 -14.55 7.36 5.39
C SER A 173 -15.42 6.31 4.70
N SER A 174 -14.88 5.64 3.69
CA SER A 174 -15.56 4.59 2.92
C SER A 174 -14.57 3.49 2.54
N LEU A 175 -15.01 2.25 2.71
CA LEU A 175 -14.31 1.05 2.22
C LEU A 175 -14.83 0.58 0.86
N GLY A 176 -15.88 1.22 0.33
CA GLY A 176 -16.58 0.75 -0.85
C GLY A 176 -17.27 -0.59 -0.61
N ALA A 177 -17.65 -1.27 -1.70
CA ALA A 177 -18.38 -2.55 -1.63
C ALA A 177 -17.47 -3.77 -1.48
N ASN A 178 -16.19 -3.62 -1.82
CA ASN A 178 -15.29 -4.75 -2.05
C ASN A 178 -14.16 -4.86 -1.02
N ALA A 179 -13.98 -3.84 -0.16
CA ALA A 179 -12.97 -3.90 0.88
C ALA A 179 -13.58 -4.27 2.24
N VAL A 180 -12.76 -4.94 3.06
CA VAL A 180 -13.06 -5.27 4.45
C VAL A 180 -12.11 -4.49 5.37
N GLU A 181 -12.60 -4.11 6.54
CA GLU A 181 -11.77 -3.52 7.58
C GLU A 181 -10.90 -4.61 8.21
N VAL A 182 -9.59 -4.36 8.29
CA VAL A 182 -8.63 -5.26 8.95
C VAL A 182 -8.01 -4.60 10.18
N GLY A 183 -7.90 -3.27 10.20
CA GLY A 183 -7.42 -2.53 11.36
C GLY A 183 -8.14 -1.19 11.54
N ARG A 184 -8.20 -0.75 12.80
CA ARG A 184 -8.94 0.41 13.27
C ARG A 184 -8.03 1.35 14.02
N LEU A 185 -8.10 2.65 13.72
CA LEU A 185 -7.39 3.69 14.46
C LEU A 185 -8.03 3.90 15.83
N ASP A 186 -7.29 3.67 16.90
CA ASP A 186 -7.83 3.65 18.26
C ASP A 186 -8.45 5.00 18.68
N GLN A 187 -7.86 6.10 18.20
CA GLN A 187 -8.26 7.46 18.57
C GLN A 187 -9.61 7.89 17.97
N SER A 188 -9.94 7.44 16.76
CA SER A 188 -11.22 7.76 16.10
C SER A 188 -12.20 6.59 16.07
N SER A 189 -11.74 5.38 16.39
CA SER A 189 -12.47 4.14 16.17
C SER A 189 -12.89 3.92 14.71
N SER A 190 -12.14 4.50 13.76
CA SER A 190 -12.42 4.41 12.33
C SER A 190 -11.47 3.43 11.61
N PRO A 191 -11.89 2.81 10.50
CA PRO A 191 -11.03 1.93 9.71
C PRO A 191 -9.76 2.65 9.25
N SER A 192 -8.59 2.08 9.50
CA SER A 192 -7.29 2.65 9.10
C SER A 192 -6.45 1.68 8.29
N LEU A 193 -6.98 0.48 8.06
CA LEU A 193 -6.36 -0.58 7.31
C LEU A 193 -7.49 -1.41 6.71
N ALA A 194 -7.53 -1.46 5.38
CA ALA A 194 -8.49 -2.21 4.61
C ALA A 194 -7.84 -3.32 3.78
N ALA A 195 -8.62 -4.29 3.37
CA ALA A 195 -8.17 -5.32 2.44
C ALA A 195 -9.23 -5.65 1.39
N ILE A 196 -8.72 -6.02 0.22
CA ILE A 196 -9.35 -6.34 -1.07
C ILE A 196 -10.08 -7.67 -1.36
N PRO A 197 -10.46 -8.57 -0.44
CA PRO A 197 -10.39 -10.07 -0.53
C PRO A 197 -10.58 -10.80 -1.89
N ARG A 198 -9.95 -12.01 -2.00
CA ARG A 198 -9.79 -12.81 -3.24
C ARG A 198 -11.10 -12.90 -4.00
N GLY A 199 -11.15 -12.48 -5.26
CA GLY A 199 -12.39 -12.62 -6.04
C GLY A 199 -13.37 -11.46 -5.97
N ALA A 200 -13.12 -10.41 -5.18
CA ALA A 200 -14.09 -9.33 -4.99
C ALA A 200 -14.52 -8.63 -6.30
N PHE A 201 -13.67 -8.62 -7.33
CA PHE A 201 -13.98 -8.07 -8.65
C PHE A 201 -14.30 -9.12 -9.74
N GLY A 202 -14.61 -10.37 -9.36
CA GLY A 202 -15.02 -11.42 -10.30
C GLY A 202 -13.89 -12.26 -10.93
N GLY A 203 -12.63 -12.05 -10.53
CA GLY A 203 -11.45 -12.81 -10.96
C GLY A 203 -10.60 -13.29 -9.77
N GLN A 204 -9.82 -14.35 -9.92
CA GLN A 204 -9.07 -15.01 -8.83
C GLN A 204 -7.89 -14.15 -8.25
N TRP A 205 -8.17 -13.08 -7.49
CA TRP A 205 -7.25 -11.99 -7.06
C TRP A 205 -6.52 -12.16 -5.69
N TRP A 206 -5.44 -11.39 -5.42
CA TRP A 206 -4.87 -11.10 -4.08
C TRP A 206 -4.37 -9.64 -3.98
N GLY A 207 -4.45 -9.01 -2.81
CA GLY A 207 -3.99 -7.62 -2.56
C GLY A 207 -4.49 -7.04 -1.24
N GLY A 208 -4.00 -5.88 -0.82
CA GLY A 208 -4.40 -5.27 0.45
C GLY A 208 -4.25 -3.77 0.36
N VAL A 209 -5.29 -3.01 0.72
CA VAL A 209 -5.23 -1.55 0.69
C VAL A 209 -4.99 -1.05 2.11
N LEU A 210 -3.72 -1.00 2.50
CA LEU A 210 -3.36 -0.34 3.75
C LEU A 210 -3.65 1.17 3.62
N GLN A 211 -3.98 1.81 4.73
CA GLN A 211 -3.81 3.25 4.85
C GLN A 211 -2.69 3.50 5.86
N ARG A 212 -1.82 4.45 5.51
CA ARG A 212 -0.78 5.10 6.32
C ARG A 212 0.64 4.50 6.35
N LEU A 213 1.66 5.37 6.17
CA LEU A 213 2.84 5.62 7.05
C LEU A 213 3.87 6.54 6.37
N PHE A 214 3.80 7.86 6.59
CA PHE A 214 4.99 8.71 6.58
C PHE A 214 5.46 8.93 8.00
N ALA A 215 6.58 8.31 8.36
CA ALA A 215 7.28 8.63 9.58
C ALA A 215 7.74 10.09 9.55
N ASP A 216 7.05 10.98 10.26
CA ASP A 216 7.55 12.31 10.63
C ASP A 216 8.63 12.22 11.73
N GLN A 217 9.46 11.19 11.65
CA GLN A 217 10.70 11.04 12.39
C GLN A 217 11.75 10.55 11.40
N TRP A 218 12.16 11.46 10.51
CA TRP A 218 13.52 11.52 10.01
C TRP A 218 14.00 12.96 10.09
#